data_AF-A0A959GJR9-F1
#
_entry.id   AF-A0A959GJR9-F1
#
_cell.length_a   1.000
_cell.length_b   1.000
_cell.length_c   1.000
_cell.angle_alpha   90.00
_cell.angle_beta   90.00
_cell.angle_gamma   90.00
#
_symmetry.space_group_name_H-M   'P 1'
#
loop_
_entity.id
_entity.type
_entity.pdbx_description
1 polymer ?
#
loop_
_entity_poly.entity_id
_entity_poly.type
_entity_poly.pdbx_seq_one_letter_code
_entity_poly.pdbx_strand_id
1 'polypeptide(L)' 'VSDYNTAMMASEDGRHLVLMPHIERSIFPWNWAFYPKDRQDEISPWIEAFVNARRWLEG' A
#
# COMPACT_ATOMS: atom_id res chain seq x y z
N VAL A 1 -9.60 8.00 17.76
CA VAL A 1 -10.17 7.75 16.41
C VAL A 1 -9.66 8.86 15.53
N SER A 2 -9.30 8.57 14.27
CA SER A 2 -8.91 9.59 13.31
C SER A 2 -10.16 10.27 12.76
N ASP A 3 -10.16 11.59 12.63
CA ASP A 3 -11.26 12.31 11.98
C ASP A 3 -11.41 11.82 10.53
N TYR A 4 -12.66 11.61 10.12
CA TYR A 4 -13.01 11.04 8.81
C TYR A 4 -12.42 9.64 8.54
N ASN A 5 -11.95 8.92 9.57
CA ASN A 5 -11.20 7.66 9.43
C ASN A 5 -9.95 7.79 8.55
N THR A 6 -9.32 8.98 8.52
CA THR A 6 -8.15 9.23 7.68
C THR A 6 -6.96 8.38 8.16
N ALA A 7 -6.40 7.56 7.28
CA ALA A 7 -5.26 6.68 7.58
C ALA A 7 -4.04 6.93 6.69
N MET A 8 -4.19 7.77 5.65
CA MET A 8 -3.15 8.13 4.68
C MET A 8 -3.36 9.58 4.24
N MET A 9 -2.27 10.31 3.99
CA MET A 9 -2.29 11.69 3.49
C MET A 9 -1.07 11.94 2.61
N ALA A 10 -1.26 12.68 1.52
CA ALA A 10 -0.18 13.08 0.63
C ALA A 10 0.02 14.61 0.65
N SER A 11 1.24 15.07 0.30
CA SER A 11 1.49 16.48 -0.03
C SER A 11 0.68 16.93 -1.24
N GLU A 12 0.51 18.25 -1.42
CA GLU A 12 -0.24 18.82 -2.54
C GLU A 12 0.31 18.40 -3.92
N ASP A 13 1.63 18.24 -4.02
CA ASP A 13 2.31 17.77 -5.23
C ASP A 13 2.41 16.23 -5.34
N GLY A 14 1.88 15.50 -4.35
CA GLY A 14 1.84 14.04 -4.30
C GLY A 14 3.19 13.35 -4.06
N ARG A 15 4.28 14.08 -3.80
CA ARG A 15 5.63 13.49 -3.67
C ARG A 15 5.91 12.87 -2.31
N HIS A 16 5.17 13.26 -1.28
CA HIS A 16 5.31 12.75 0.07
C HIS A 16 4.00 12.13 0.52
N LEU A 17 4.00 10.82 0.78
CA LEU A 17 2.87 10.07 1.30
C LEU A 17 3.19 9.61 2.72
N VAL A 18 2.34 9.95 3.68
CA VAL A 18 2.37 9.39 5.03
C VAL A 18 1.18 8.44 5.21
N LEU A 19 1.41 7.32 5.89
CA LEU A 19 0.40 6.32 6.14
C LEU A 19 0.58 5.67 7.51
N MET A 20 -0.52 5.34 8.17
CA MET A 20 -0.54 4.56 9.41
C MET A 20 -0.47 3.05 9.18
N PRO A 21 -1.10 2.47 8.13
CA PRO A 21 -0.93 1.06 7.82
C PRO A 21 0.52 0.72 7.44
N HIS A 22 0.96 -0.48 7.80
CA HIS A 22 2.27 -1.00 7.40
C HIS A 22 2.12 -1.83 6.11
N ILE A 23 2.01 -1.15 4.97
CA ILE A 23 1.80 -1.81 3.67
C ILE A 23 3.02 -2.65 3.25
N GLU A 24 4.21 -2.30 3.75
CA GLU A 24 5.44 -3.06 3.55
C GLU A 24 5.40 -4.44 4.23
N ARG A 25 4.61 -4.58 5.29
CA ARG A 25 4.39 -5.88 5.96
C ARG A 25 3.30 -6.70 5.30
N SER A 26 2.59 -6.13 4.33
CA SER A 26 1.43 -6.75 3.69
C SER A 26 1.71 -7.18 2.25
N ILE A 27 2.99 -7.31 1.86
CA ILE A 27 3.39 -7.62 0.47
C ILE A 27 2.91 -9.00 0.03
N PHE A 28 3.02 -10.03 0.87
CA PHE A 28 2.66 -11.39 0.47
C PHE A 28 1.30 -11.82 1.05
N PRO A 29 0.51 -12.65 0.33
CA PRO A 29 -0.78 -13.13 0.83
C PRO A 29 -0.71 -13.80 2.20
N TRP A 30 0.35 -14.58 2.47
CA TRP A 30 0.52 -15.28 3.76
C TRP A 30 0.82 -14.35 4.94
N ASN A 31 1.15 -13.07 4.70
CA ASN A 31 1.29 -12.08 5.78
C ASN A 31 -0.08 -11.63 6.32
N TRP A 32 -1.17 -11.91 5.61
CA TRP A 32 -2.50 -11.44 5.96
C TRP A 32 -3.22 -12.50 6.79
N ALA A 33 -3.84 -12.08 7.91
CA ALA A 33 -4.66 -12.96 8.73
C ALA A 33 -5.89 -13.50 7.96
N PHE A 34 -6.37 -12.74 6.97
CA PHE A 34 -7.43 -13.13 6.06
C PHE A 34 -7.04 -12.72 4.63
N TYR A 35 -7.06 -13.68 3.72
CA TYR A 35 -6.88 -13.45 2.30
C TYR A 35 -8.09 -14.03 1.54
N PRO A 36 -8.69 -13.29 0.57
CA PRO A 36 -9.85 -13.77 -0.17
C PRO A 36 -9.54 -15.08 -0.92
N LYS A 37 -10.45 -16.06 -0.81
CA LYS A 37 -10.25 -17.43 -1.35
C LYS A 37 -10.31 -17.50 -2.88
N ASP A 38 -10.96 -16.53 -3.50
CA ASP A 38 -11.11 -16.36 -4.94
C ASP A 38 -9.92 -15.65 -5.59
N ARG A 39 -8.94 -15.20 -4.79
CA ARG A 39 -7.70 -14.59 -5.26
C ARG A 39 -6.56 -15.60 -5.28
N GLN A 40 -5.73 -15.52 -6.31
CA GLN A 40 -4.53 -16.34 -6.49
C GLN A 40 -3.32 -15.45 -6.80
N ASP A 41 -3.17 -14.36 -6.06
CA ASP A 41 -2.04 -13.47 -6.26
C ASP A 41 -0.77 -14.07 -5.67
N GLU A 42 0.35 -13.89 -6.39
CA GLU A 42 1.68 -14.20 -5.85
C GLU A 42 2.13 -13.11 -4.87
N ILE A 43 1.76 -11.85 -5.15
CA ILE A 43 2.07 -10.67 -4.37
C ILE A 43 0.78 -9.84 -4.24
N SER A 44 0.51 -9.31 -3.05
CA SER A 44 -0.69 -8.54 -2.77
C SER A 44 -0.72 -7.20 -3.51
N PRO A 45 -1.91 -6.57 -3.66
CA PRO A 45 -2.05 -5.26 -4.29
C PRO A 45 -1.19 -4.14 -3.66
N TRP A 46 -0.78 -4.27 -2.39
CA TRP A 46 0.03 -3.25 -1.72
C TRP A 46 1.41 -3.04 -2.36
N ILE A 47 1.91 -4.01 -3.14
CA ILE A 47 3.16 -3.85 -3.88
C ILE A 47 3.12 -2.70 -4.88
N GLU A 48 1.93 -2.36 -5.39
CA GLU A 48 1.78 -1.35 -6.45
C GLU A 48 2.29 0.03 -6.01
N ALA A 49 2.18 0.37 -4.71
CA ALA A 49 2.73 1.60 -4.17
C ALA A 49 4.26 1.69 -4.39
N PHE A 50 4.97 0.58 -4.17
CA PHE A 50 6.42 0.51 -4.35
C PHE A 50 6.82 0.45 -5.83
N VAL A 51 6.05 -0.27 -6.66
CA VAL A 51 6.25 -0.29 -8.11
C VAL A 51 6.09 1.10 -8.70
N ASN A 52 5.08 1.85 -8.27
CA ASN A 52 4.85 3.22 -8.73
C ASN A 52 5.95 4.17 -8.28
N ALA A 53 6.43 4.06 -7.04
CA ALA A 53 7.58 4.83 -6.57
C ALA A 53 8.84 4.56 -7.41
N ARG A 54 9.13 3.29 -7.73
CA ARG A 54 10.25 2.91 -8.63
C ARG A 54 10.06 3.49 -10.03
N ARG A 55 8.88 3.29 -10.65
CA ARG A 55 8.59 3.81 -12.00
C ARG A 55 8.73 5.32 -12.07
N TRP A 56 8.38 6.04 -11.00
CA TRP A 56 8.55 7.48 -10.92
C TRP A 56 10.02 7.90 -10.92
N LEU A 57 10.90 7.13 -10.25
CA LEU A 57 12.35 7.35 -10.29
C LEU A 57 12.99 6.99 -11.65
N GLU A 58 12.34 6.14 -12.44
CA GLU A 58 12.78 5.76 -13.78
C GLU A 58 12.40 6.79 -14.86
N GLY A 59 11.64 7.83 -14.47
CA GLY A 59 11.28 8.95 -15.32
C GLY A 59 12.46 9.86 -15.68
#